data_AF-A0A2X1MW51-F1
#
_entry.id   AF-A0A2X1MW51-F1
#
_cell.length_a   1.000
_cell.length_b   1.000
_cell.length_c   1.000
_cell.angle_alpha   90.00
_cell.angle_beta   90.00
_cell.angle_gamma   90.00
#
_symmetry.space_group_name_H-M   'P 1'
#
loop_
_entity.id
_entity.type
_entity.pdbx_description
1 polymer ?
#
loop_
_entity_poly.entity_id
_entity_poly.type
_entity_poly.pdbx_seq_one_letter_code
_entity_poly.pdbx_strand_id
1 'polypeptide(L)'
;MVDYASACLRYWVETCHVDGFRFDLAAVMGRTPEFRQDAPLFTAIQNCPVLSQVKLIAEPWDIAPGGYQVEISRRCLPSGTIIPRCCPSFWLHYDLPLGAFAGRFAASSDVFKRNGRLPSAAINLVTAHDGFTLRDCVCSTINTMKQTEKKIATGPTTITVTIMVKRVRRYS
;
A
#
# COMPACT_ATOMS: atom_id res chain seq x y z
N MET A 1 21.86 -5.55 -0.99
CA MET A 1 20.62 -4.81 -0.65
C MET A 1 19.46 -5.77 -0.42
N VAL A 2 19.18 -6.71 -1.34
CA VAL A 2 18.09 -7.70 -1.21
C VAL A 2 18.22 -8.57 0.05
N ASP A 3 19.41 -9.08 0.34
CA ASP A 3 19.63 -9.94 1.51
C ASP A 3 19.40 -9.18 2.82
N TYR A 4 19.86 -7.92 2.88
CA TYR A 4 19.65 -7.05 4.03
C TYR A 4 18.16 -6.78 4.27
N ALA A 5 17.42 -6.37 3.23
CA ALA A 5 16.00 -6.12 3.33
C ALA A 5 15.21 -7.37 3.74
N SER A 6 15.53 -8.52 3.14
CA SER A 6 14.88 -9.79 3.45
C SER A 6 15.19 -10.27 4.87
N ALA A 7 16.44 -10.13 5.34
CA ALA A 7 16.82 -10.44 6.71
C ALA A 7 16.13 -9.52 7.73
N CYS A 8 16.02 -8.22 7.43
CA CYS A 8 15.30 -7.27 8.27
C CYS A 8 13.82 -7.64 8.42
N LEU A 9 13.14 -7.96 7.30
CA LEU A 9 11.74 -8.38 7.35
C LEU A 9 11.57 -9.68 8.15
N ARG A 10 12.46 -10.66 7.96
CA ARG A 10 12.40 -11.91 8.73
C ARG A 10 12.56 -11.66 10.22
N TYR A 11 13.50 -10.81 10.63
CA TYR A 11 13.69 -10.46 12.03
C TYR A 11 12.39 -9.94 12.67
N TRP A 12 11.66 -9.06 12.00
CA TRP A 12 10.38 -8.56 12.52
C TRP A 12 9.30 -9.63 12.63
N VAL A 13 9.31 -10.63 11.75
CA VAL A 13 8.35 -11.74 11.82
C VAL A 13 8.75 -12.76 12.88
N GLU A 14 10.00 -13.19 12.90
CA GLU A 14 10.52 -14.27 13.76
C GLU A 14 10.72 -13.80 15.20
N THR A 15 11.33 -12.62 15.40
CA THR A 15 11.67 -12.09 16.73
C THR A 15 10.55 -11.23 17.31
N CYS A 16 9.93 -10.39 16.48
CA CYS A 16 8.92 -9.44 16.94
C CYS A 16 7.48 -9.90 16.69
N HIS A 17 7.29 -11.08 16.08
CA HIS A 17 5.98 -11.70 15.85
C HIS A 17 4.97 -10.80 15.12
N VAL A 18 5.45 -10.07 14.12
CA VAL A 18 4.63 -9.23 13.24
C VAL A 18 3.83 -10.10 12.25
N ASP A 19 2.55 -9.75 12.04
CA ASP A 19 1.64 -10.48 11.14
C ASP A 19 1.72 -10.05 9.67
N GLY A 20 2.42 -8.96 9.40
CA GLY A 20 2.59 -8.43 8.05
C GLY A 20 3.12 -7.00 7.97
N PHE A 21 3.26 -6.53 6.74
CA PHE A 21 3.87 -5.26 6.40
C PHE A 21 2.99 -4.48 5.41
N ARG A 22 2.95 -3.16 5.57
CA ARG A 22 2.55 -2.21 4.53
C ARG A 22 3.79 -1.46 4.07
N PHE A 23 4.12 -1.62 2.79
CA PHE A 23 5.26 -0.95 2.17
C PHE A 23 4.84 0.41 1.65
N ASP A 24 5.47 1.45 2.18
CA ASP A 24 5.42 2.81 1.66
C ASP A 24 6.15 2.87 0.33
N LEU A 25 5.58 3.60 -0.64
CA LEU A 25 6.15 3.74 -1.98
C LEU A 25 6.68 2.43 -2.59
N ALA A 26 5.87 1.36 -2.53
CA ALA A 26 6.28 -0.01 -2.83
C ALA A 26 6.83 -0.22 -4.25
N ALA A 27 6.57 0.72 -5.18
CA ALA A 27 7.17 0.71 -6.51
C ALA A 27 8.70 0.76 -6.46
N VAL A 28 9.31 1.40 -5.46
CA VAL A 28 10.78 1.46 -5.29
C VAL A 28 11.38 0.06 -5.11
N MET A 29 10.67 -0.87 -4.44
CA MET A 29 11.14 -2.25 -4.25
C MET A 29 11.33 -3.01 -5.56
N GLY A 30 10.61 -2.61 -6.61
CA GLY A 30 10.67 -3.20 -7.93
C GLY A 30 11.63 -2.51 -8.89
N ARG A 31 12.30 -1.43 -8.47
CA ARG A 31 13.13 -0.65 -9.39
C ARG A 31 14.47 -1.33 -9.66
N THR A 32 14.63 -1.73 -10.92
CA THR A 32 15.90 -2.09 -11.54
C THR A 32 16.01 -1.26 -12.82
N PRO A 33 16.61 -0.06 -12.72
CA PRO A 33 16.27 1.17 -13.46
C PRO A 33 14.79 1.48 -13.70
N GLU A 34 14.06 0.62 -14.39
CA GLU A 34 12.61 0.63 -14.52
C GLU A 34 11.94 -0.27 -13.47
N PHE A 35 10.64 -0.09 -13.26
CA PHE A 35 9.88 -0.98 -12.39
C PHE A 35 9.73 -2.37 -13.03
N ARG A 36 10.04 -3.41 -12.25
CA ARG A 36 9.89 -4.80 -12.62
C ARG A 36 9.16 -5.59 -11.54
N GLN A 37 8.15 -6.36 -11.95
CA GLN A 37 7.39 -7.23 -11.06
C GLN A 37 8.16 -8.49 -10.64
N ASP A 38 9.16 -8.89 -11.42
CA ASP A 38 10.08 -9.99 -11.15
C ASP A 38 11.37 -9.54 -10.46
N ALA A 39 11.40 -8.30 -9.93
CA ALA A 39 12.58 -7.75 -9.28
C ALA A 39 13.12 -8.68 -8.18
N PRO A 40 14.45 -8.71 -7.98
CA PRO A 40 15.09 -9.61 -7.02
C PRO A 40 14.51 -9.58 -5.61
N LEU A 41 14.09 -8.41 -5.12
CA LEU A 41 13.50 -8.26 -3.80
C LEU A 41 12.13 -8.93 -3.69
N PHE A 42 11.26 -8.78 -4.69
CA PHE A 42 9.97 -9.46 -4.71
C PHE A 42 10.13 -10.98 -4.78
N THR A 43 11.06 -11.45 -5.61
CA THR A 43 11.36 -12.88 -5.75
C THR A 43 11.90 -13.46 -4.44
N ALA A 44 12.79 -12.74 -3.74
CA ALA A 44 13.31 -13.15 -2.44
C ALA A 44 12.22 -13.23 -1.36
N ILE A 45 11.29 -12.27 -1.32
CA ILE A 45 10.15 -12.28 -0.38
C ILE A 45 9.21 -13.46 -0.67
N GLN A 46 8.90 -13.72 -1.94
CA GLN A 46 8.03 -14.84 -2.34
C GLN A 46 8.64 -16.21 -2.02
N ASN A 47 9.95 -16.36 -2.27
CA ASN A 47 10.65 -17.64 -2.06
C ASN A 47 11.01 -17.87 -0.60
N CYS A 48 10.85 -16.87 0.27
CA CYS A 48 11.12 -17.03 1.69
C CYS A 48 9.95 -17.76 2.38
N PRO A 49 10.19 -18.91 3.05
CA PRO A 49 9.13 -19.69 3.69
C PRO A 49 8.44 -18.94 4.83
N VAL A 50 9.12 -17.96 5.45
CA VAL A 50 8.55 -17.13 6.52
C VAL A 50 7.74 -15.97 5.94
N LEU A 51 8.34 -15.19 5.02
CA LEU A 51 7.71 -13.97 4.49
C LEU A 51 6.55 -14.27 3.53
N SER A 52 6.52 -15.44 2.90
CA SER A 52 5.38 -15.86 2.06
C SER A 52 4.09 -16.11 2.85
N GLN A 53 4.17 -16.27 4.17
CA GLN A 53 3.02 -16.54 5.04
C GLN A 53 2.40 -15.29 5.67
N VAL A 54 3.07 -14.14 5.60
CA VAL A 54 2.60 -12.90 6.24
C VAL A 54 1.81 -12.02 5.27
N LYS A 55 1.05 -11.07 5.82
CA LYS A 55 0.31 -10.10 4.99
C LYS A 55 1.27 -9.07 4.41
N LEU A 56 1.23 -8.84 3.11
CA LEU A 56 2.07 -7.90 2.39
C LEU A 56 1.20 -6.91 1.59
N ILE A 57 1.15 -5.66 2.05
CA ILE A 57 0.31 -4.58 1.50
C ILE A 57 1.20 -3.57 0.79
N ALA A 58 0.79 -3.15 -0.41
CA ALA A 58 1.53 -2.19 -1.24
C ALA A 58 0.85 -0.82 -1.26
N GLU A 59 1.65 0.24 -1.09
CA GLU A 59 1.38 1.52 -1.75
C GLU A 59 1.97 1.49 -3.16
N PRO A 60 1.14 1.39 -4.21
CA PRO A 60 1.59 0.94 -5.52
C PRO A 60 2.12 2.09 -6.39
N TRP A 61 2.83 3.05 -5.81
CA TRP A 61 3.36 4.18 -6.57
C TRP A 61 4.66 4.71 -5.97
N ASP A 62 5.41 5.48 -6.75
CA ASP A 62 6.49 6.32 -6.26
C ASP A 62 6.51 7.66 -7.03
N ILE A 63 7.36 8.59 -6.60
CA ILE A 63 7.44 9.95 -7.16
C ILE A 63 8.19 10.03 -8.51
N ALA A 64 8.90 8.97 -8.90
CA ALA A 64 9.74 8.99 -10.08
C ALA A 64 8.93 8.64 -11.34
N PRO A 65 9.43 9.02 -12.54
CA PRO A 65 8.80 8.63 -13.80
C PRO A 65 8.56 7.11 -13.88
N GLY A 66 7.37 6.72 -14.36
CA GLY A 66 6.95 5.31 -14.39
C GLY A 66 6.65 4.69 -13.02
N GLY A 67 6.58 5.49 -11.96
CA GLY A 67 6.36 5.03 -10.59
C GLY A 67 4.95 4.52 -10.30
N TYR A 68 3.94 4.93 -11.06
CA TYR A 68 2.54 4.57 -10.82
C TYR A 68 2.24 3.13 -11.27
N GLN A 69 2.13 2.21 -10.31
CA GLN A 69 2.07 0.77 -10.50
C GLN A 69 0.84 0.16 -9.80
N VAL A 70 -0.36 0.73 -9.98
CA VAL A 70 -1.60 0.29 -9.32
C VAL A 70 -1.86 -1.22 -9.48
N GLU A 71 -1.36 -1.80 -10.56
CA GLU A 71 -1.40 -3.23 -10.83
C GLU A 71 -0.14 -3.98 -10.35
N ILE A 72 0.44 -3.66 -9.18
CA ILE A 72 1.41 -4.55 -8.55
C ILE A 72 0.77 -5.95 -8.45
N SER A 73 1.28 -6.84 -9.29
CA SER A 73 0.67 -8.14 -9.64
C SER A 73 0.72 -9.11 -8.46
N ARG A 74 -0.08 -10.18 -8.59
CA ARG A 74 -0.11 -11.37 -7.72
C ARG A 74 1.26 -11.93 -7.34
N ARG A 75 2.25 -11.71 -8.20
CA ARG A 75 3.62 -12.15 -7.95
C ARG A 75 4.20 -11.38 -6.76
N CYS A 76 4.16 -10.05 -6.78
CA CYS A 76 4.97 -9.24 -5.86
C CYS A 76 4.43 -9.15 -4.42
N LEU A 77 3.13 -8.84 -4.24
CA LEU A 77 2.51 -8.59 -2.94
C LEU A 77 1.07 -9.13 -2.94
N PRO A 78 0.86 -10.39 -2.50
CA PRO A 78 -0.39 -11.12 -2.72
C PRO A 78 -1.57 -10.61 -1.88
N SER A 79 -1.32 -9.88 -0.77
CA SER A 79 -2.36 -9.62 0.23
C SER A 79 -3.17 -8.35 0.00
N GLY A 80 -2.64 -7.36 -0.74
CA GLY A 80 -3.46 -6.24 -1.18
C GLY A 80 -2.71 -5.00 -1.63
N THR A 81 -3.44 -4.14 -2.34
CA THR A 81 -2.98 -2.87 -2.85
C THR A 81 -3.96 -1.80 -2.40
N ILE A 82 -3.43 -0.69 -1.89
CA ILE A 82 -4.24 0.46 -1.49
C ILE A 82 -4.81 1.12 -2.74
N ILE A 83 -6.14 1.32 -2.74
CA ILE A 83 -6.82 2.03 -3.82
C ILE A 83 -7.02 3.49 -3.41
N PRO A 84 -6.60 4.45 -4.24
CA PRO A 84 -6.82 5.87 -3.95
C PRO A 84 -8.31 6.22 -3.91
N ARG A 85 -8.60 7.26 -3.12
CA ARG A 85 -9.92 7.67 -2.63
C ARG A 85 -10.91 8.00 -3.75
N CYS A 86 -12.00 7.24 -3.89
CA CYS A 86 -13.16 7.64 -4.72
C CYS A 86 -14.38 8.10 -3.90
N CYS A 87 -14.49 7.70 -2.63
CA CYS A 87 -15.66 8.06 -1.80
C CYS A 87 -15.88 9.57 -1.64
N PRO A 88 -14.85 10.42 -1.43
CA PRO A 88 -15.07 11.86 -1.24
C PRO A 88 -15.76 12.53 -2.44
N SER A 89 -15.38 12.21 -3.68
CA SER A 89 -16.04 12.73 -4.89
C SER A 89 -17.53 12.39 -4.95
N PHE A 90 -17.89 11.14 -4.65
CA PHE A 90 -19.29 10.72 -4.67
C PHE A 90 -20.14 11.41 -3.59
N TRP A 91 -19.64 11.49 -2.34
CA TRP A 91 -20.43 11.96 -1.19
C TRP A 91 -20.33 13.48 -0.94
N LEU A 92 -19.22 14.12 -1.31
CA LEU A 92 -18.96 15.54 -1.00
C LEU A 92 -19.11 16.45 -2.22
N HIS A 93 -18.67 15.98 -3.39
CA HIS A 93 -18.64 16.78 -4.61
C HIS A 93 -19.77 16.46 -5.59
N TYR A 94 -20.43 15.30 -5.43
CA TYR A 94 -21.51 14.82 -6.30
C TYR A 94 -21.13 14.78 -7.79
N ASP A 95 -19.83 14.65 -8.09
CA ASP A 95 -19.24 14.69 -9.43
C ASP A 95 -18.85 13.30 -9.96
N LEU A 96 -19.14 12.23 -9.20
CA LEU A 96 -18.82 10.86 -9.57
C LEU A 96 -20.08 10.12 -10.09
N PRO A 97 -20.04 9.52 -11.30
CA PRO A 97 -21.14 8.70 -11.81
C PRO A 97 -21.43 7.49 -10.91
N LEU A 98 -22.71 7.10 -10.80
CA LEU A 98 -23.14 5.95 -9.99
C LEU A 98 -22.44 4.64 -10.38
N GLY A 99 -22.21 4.42 -11.67
CA GLY A 99 -21.47 3.23 -12.16
C GLY A 99 -20.01 3.21 -11.70
N ALA A 100 -19.35 4.36 -11.63
CA ALA A 100 -17.99 4.47 -11.13
C ALA A 100 -17.93 4.20 -9.62
N PHE A 101 -18.92 4.68 -8.85
CA PHE A 101 -19.08 4.33 -7.44
C PHE A 101 -19.30 2.81 -7.27
N ALA A 102 -20.22 2.22 -8.03
CA ALA A 102 -20.51 0.78 -7.97
C ALA A 102 -19.27 -0.07 -8.26
N GLY A 103 -18.43 0.33 -9.21
CA GLY A 103 -17.15 -0.32 -9.49
C GLY A 103 -16.20 -0.33 -8.29
N ARG A 104 -16.05 0.83 -7.63
CA ARG A 104 -15.21 0.97 -6.43
C ARG A 104 -15.77 0.20 -5.23
N PHE A 105 -17.09 0.23 -5.06
CA PHE A 105 -17.80 -0.55 -4.04
C PHE A 105 -17.63 -2.07 -4.26
N ALA A 106 -17.65 -2.52 -5.52
CA ALA A 106 -17.39 -3.90 -5.92
C ALA A 106 -15.89 -4.26 -5.93
N ALA A 107 -15.15 -3.82 -4.91
CA ALA A 107 -13.71 -4.07 -4.73
C ALA A 107 -12.84 -3.66 -5.93
N SER A 108 -13.26 -2.63 -6.67
CA SER A 108 -12.56 -2.16 -7.89
C SER A 108 -12.22 -3.29 -8.84
N SER A 109 -13.24 -4.10 -9.17
CA SER A 109 -13.08 -5.26 -10.04
C SER A 109 -12.47 -4.92 -11.42
N ASP A 110 -12.67 -3.70 -11.91
CA ASP A 110 -12.02 -3.14 -13.11
C ASP A 110 -10.48 -3.20 -13.06
N VAL A 111 -9.93 -3.02 -11.86
CA VAL A 111 -8.48 -3.04 -11.58
C VAL A 111 -8.02 -4.42 -11.10
N PHE A 112 -8.76 -5.02 -10.17
CA PHE A 112 -8.28 -6.21 -9.44
C PHE A 112 -8.84 -7.54 -9.94
N LYS A 113 -9.95 -7.60 -10.69
CA LYS A 113 -10.56 -8.85 -11.17
C LYS A 113 -9.81 -9.42 -12.38
N ARG A 114 -8.51 -9.64 -12.21
CA ARG A 114 -7.58 -10.21 -13.19
C ARG A 114 -6.63 -11.16 -12.48
N ASN A 115 -6.05 -12.10 -13.23
CA ASN A 115 -5.06 -13.07 -12.76
C ASN A 115 -5.54 -13.95 -11.58
N GLY A 116 -6.85 -13.99 -11.32
CA GLY A 116 -7.50 -14.74 -10.25
C GLY A 116 -7.57 -14.04 -8.89
N ARG A 117 -7.19 -12.75 -8.74
CA ARG A 117 -7.16 -12.05 -7.43
C ARG A 117 -8.53 -12.08 -6.76
N LEU A 118 -8.48 -12.25 -5.44
CA LEU A 118 -9.67 -12.16 -4.60
C LEU A 118 -10.01 -10.67 -4.35
N PRO A 119 -11.27 -10.35 -4.07
CA PRO A 119 -11.69 -9.00 -3.69
C PRO A 119 -10.90 -8.42 -2.50
N SER A 120 -10.37 -9.28 -1.61
CA SER A 120 -9.52 -8.88 -0.48
C SER A 120 -8.22 -8.20 -0.89
N ALA A 121 -7.82 -8.31 -2.16
CA ALA A 121 -6.66 -7.61 -2.68
C ALA A 121 -6.89 -6.10 -2.84
N ALA A 122 -8.14 -5.65 -2.85
CA ALA A 122 -8.50 -4.24 -2.87
C ALA A 122 -8.63 -3.72 -1.43
N ILE A 123 -7.71 -2.86 -1.01
CA ILE A 123 -7.82 -2.20 0.29
C ILE A 123 -8.49 -0.85 0.09
N ASN A 124 -9.78 -0.82 0.42
CA ASN A 124 -10.61 0.36 0.33
C ASN A 124 -10.43 1.25 1.57
N LEU A 125 -10.10 2.53 1.34
CA LEU A 125 -9.96 3.52 2.39
C LEU A 125 -10.57 4.85 1.98
N VAL A 126 -11.16 5.56 2.95
CA VAL A 126 -11.69 6.91 2.76
C VAL A 126 -10.64 7.95 3.13
N THR A 127 -9.89 7.71 4.21
CA THR A 127 -8.80 8.57 4.70
C THR A 127 -7.60 7.73 5.11
N ALA A 128 -6.41 8.32 5.04
CA ALA A 128 -5.16 7.74 5.50
C ALA A 128 -4.43 8.74 6.42
N HIS A 129 -3.20 8.42 6.82
CA HIS A 129 -2.34 9.37 7.53
C HIS A 129 -1.90 10.54 6.62
N ASP A 130 -1.86 10.32 5.31
CA ASP A 130 -1.61 11.36 4.31
C ASP A 130 -2.91 12.08 3.93
N GLY A 131 -2.94 13.39 4.21
CA GLY A 131 -4.05 14.27 3.86
C GLY A 131 -5.00 14.54 5.02
N PHE A 132 -6.28 14.70 4.71
CA PHE A 132 -7.31 15.02 5.68
C PHE A 132 -7.74 13.83 6.51
N THR A 133 -8.03 14.07 7.80
CA THR A 133 -8.82 13.14 8.60
C THR A 133 -10.26 13.11 8.08
N LEU A 134 -11.04 12.09 8.49
CA LEU A 134 -12.44 11.99 8.06
C LEU A 134 -13.27 13.22 8.47
N ARG A 135 -12.95 13.83 9.62
CA ARG A 135 -13.59 15.06 10.08
C ARG A 135 -13.20 16.24 9.19
N ASP A 136 -11.92 16.37 8.88
CA ASP A 136 -11.44 17.49 8.06
C ASP A 136 -12.02 17.42 6.64
N CYS A 137 -12.29 16.23 6.11
CA CYS A 137 -12.98 16.05 4.83
C CYS A 137 -14.36 16.74 4.77
N VAL A 138 -15.07 16.89 5.90
CA VAL A 138 -16.40 17.52 5.95
C VAL A 138 -16.40 18.89 6.60
N CYS A 139 -15.34 19.24 7.33
CA CYS A 139 -15.23 20.51 8.04
C CYS A 139 -14.30 21.51 7.36
N SER A 140 -13.55 21.11 6.33
CA SER A 140 -12.54 21.97 5.72
C SER A 140 -12.48 21.81 4.19
N THR A 141 -12.58 22.93 3.49
CA THR A 141 -12.41 22.99 2.03
C THR A 141 -10.94 23.17 1.64
N ILE A 142 -10.13 23.74 2.54
CA ILE A 142 -8.71 24.07 2.30
C ILE A 142 -7.86 23.33 3.32
N ASN A 143 -6.80 22.69 2.86
CA ASN A 143 -5.85 22.05 3.75
C ASN A 143 -4.90 23.12 4.30
N THR A 144 -5.26 23.73 5.42
CA THR A 144 -4.38 24.63 6.18
C THR A 144 -3.31 23.83 6.92
N MET A 145 -2.41 23.21 6.15
CA MET A 145 -1.14 22.76 6.68
C MET A 145 -0.38 24.01 7.14
N LYS A 146 -0.24 24.23 8.45
CA LYS A 146 0.87 25.05 8.94
C LYS A 146 2.13 24.34 8.47
N GLN A 147 2.82 24.96 7.51
CA GLN A 147 3.99 24.46 6.81
C GLN A 147 4.99 23.91 7.84
N THR A 148 4.92 22.60 8.08
CA THR A 148 6.00 21.89 8.75
C THR A 148 7.03 21.71 7.66
N GLU A 149 8.17 22.37 7.78
CA GLU A 149 9.27 22.26 6.81
C GLU A 149 9.65 20.78 6.64
N LYS A 150 9.05 20.10 5.66
CA LYS A 150 9.56 18.82 5.18
C LYS A 150 10.86 19.14 4.46
N LYS A 151 11.98 19.04 5.18
CA LYS A 151 13.31 18.92 4.57
C LYS A 151 13.22 17.81 3.53
N ILE A 152 13.34 18.17 2.26
CA ILE A 152 13.47 17.22 1.17
C ILE A 152 14.81 16.51 1.41
N ALA A 153 14.75 15.31 1.98
CA ALA A 153 15.93 14.50 2.21
C ALA A 153 16.45 14.00 0.86
N THR A 154 17.45 14.68 0.31
CA THR A 154 18.28 14.21 -0.82
C THR A 154 19.26 13.14 -0.35
N GLY A 155 18.74 12.08 0.28
CA GLY A 155 19.48 10.90 0.71
C GLY A 155 19.00 9.63 -0.03
N PRO A 156 19.65 8.47 0.18
CA PRO A 156 19.17 7.21 -0.38
C PRO A 156 17.70 6.99 0.00
N THR A 157 16.89 6.55 -0.97
CA THR A 157 15.43 6.39 -0.79
C THR A 157 15.13 5.46 0.38
N THR A 158 14.75 6.03 1.51
CA THR A 158 14.30 5.29 2.68
C THR A 158 12.91 4.74 2.40
N ILE A 159 12.79 3.41 2.32
CA ILE A 159 11.49 2.74 2.24
C ILE A 159 10.94 2.68 3.66
N THR A 160 9.86 3.40 3.93
CA THR A 160 9.15 3.29 5.21
C THR A 160 8.31 2.02 5.19
N VAL A 161 8.39 1.21 6.24
CA VAL A 161 7.56 0.01 6.37
C VAL A 161 6.68 0.16 7.60
N THR A 162 5.37 0.16 7.40
CA THR A 162 4.42 0.14 8.51
C THR A 162 4.18 -1.31 8.92
N ILE A 163 4.43 -1.60 10.18
CA ILE A 163 4.28 -2.92 10.79
C ILE A 163 2.80 -3.16 11.13
N MET A 164 2.25 -4.28 10.69
CA MET A 164 0.90 -4.71 11.09
C MET A 164 1.00 -5.76 12.20
N VAL A 165 0.46 -5.42 13.37
CA VAL A 165 0.32 -6.35 14.50
C VAL A 165 -1.15 -6.69 14.67
N LYS A 166 -1.50 -7.97 14.66
CA LYS A 166 -2.84 -8.42 15.04
C LYS A 166 -2.96 -8.30 16.55
N ARG A 167 -3.97 -7.56 17.01
CA ARG A 167 -4.32 -7.53 18.43
C ARG A 167 -4.75 -8.95 18.84
N VAL A 168 -3.92 -9.63 19.62
CA VAL A 168 -4.27 -10.91 20.26
C VAL A 168 -5.41 -10.63 21.23
N ARG A 169 -6.65 -11.00 20.86
CA ARG A 169 -7.73 -11.12 21.84
C ARG A 169 -7.38 -12.35 22.68
N ARG A 170 -6.87 -12.13 23.90
CA ARG A 170 -6.92 -13.16 24.94
C ARG A 170 -8.41 -13.37 25.25
N TYR A 171 -8.96 -14.50 24.83
CA TYR A 171 -10.16 -15.02 25.46
C TYR A 171 -9.69 -15.68 26.76
N SER A 172 -10.11 -15.09 27.88
CA SER A 172 -10.05 -15.71 29.21
C SER A 172 -11.24 -16.65 29.38
#